data_AF-A0A0A0JFM5-F1
#
_entry.id   AF-A0A0A0JFM5-F1
#
_cell.length_a   1.000
_cell.length_b   1.000
_cell.length_c   1.000
_cell.angle_alpha   90.00
_cell.angle_beta   90.00
_cell.angle_gamma   90.00
#
_symmetry.space_group_name_H-M   'P 1'
#
loop_
_entity.id
_entity.type
_entity.pdbx_description
1 polymer ?
#
loop_
_entity_poly.entity_id
_entity_poly.type
_entity_poly.pdbx_seq_one_letter_code
_entity_poly.pdbx_strand_id
1 'polypeptide(L)'
;MSNLEDRLTRALSDYPMEPSPDLFERVCESIEADRDRRGSILKWSLAGVLVVIVIATAVLTLTPRVNGALAMPWWILEVATNLVLIAIALWLGPFIKRFGRAYAADVFHDNPLTGKSYIVLTDIVYYLIFTAYILFSVRVAPQDGWSDARPITNVTAGQITFELARIGGILLIIGILHGLNIVLMPVLGRLFSLNRRLPTPSEGVSSRQSSR
;
A
#
# COMPACT_ATOMS: atom_id res chain seq x y z
N MET A 1 -32.44 24.90 22.69
CA MET A 1 -31.19 24.11 22.79
C MET A 1 -31.14 23.21 24.03
N SER A 2 -32.24 22.98 24.77
CA SER A 2 -32.15 22.41 26.14
C SER A 2 -32.28 20.89 26.27
N ASN A 3 -33.05 20.21 25.43
CA ASN A 3 -33.49 18.84 25.76
C ASN A 3 -32.39 17.75 25.60
N LEU A 4 -31.43 17.96 24.71
CA LEU A 4 -30.33 17.01 24.48
C LEU A 4 -29.18 17.24 25.45
N GLU A 5 -28.92 18.50 25.78
CA GLU A 5 -27.92 18.94 26.75
C GLU A 5 -28.34 18.54 28.17
N ASP A 6 -29.61 18.68 28.53
CA ASP A 6 -30.15 18.20 29.82
C ASP A 6 -30.10 16.67 29.94
N ARG A 7 -30.37 15.95 28.84
CA ARG A 7 -30.30 14.48 28.82
C ARG A 7 -28.86 13.98 28.92
N LEU A 8 -27.91 14.64 28.25
CA LEU A 8 -26.48 14.33 28.37
C LEU A 8 -25.97 14.64 29.77
N THR A 9 -26.33 15.81 30.32
CA THR A 9 -25.92 16.23 31.67
C THR A 9 -26.47 15.27 32.72
N ARG A 10 -27.74 14.87 32.61
CA ARG A 10 -28.36 13.88 33.52
C ARG A 10 -27.76 12.48 33.38
N ALA A 11 -27.49 12.04 32.16
CA ALA A 11 -26.87 10.74 31.91
C ALA A 11 -25.41 10.68 32.40
N LEU A 12 -24.68 11.80 32.33
CA LEU A 12 -23.32 11.93 32.86
C LEU A 12 -23.28 12.16 34.37
N SER A 13 -24.33 12.73 34.98
CA SER A 13 -24.39 12.99 36.42
C SER A 13 -24.81 11.77 37.25
N ASP A 14 -25.62 10.85 36.67
CA ASP A 14 -26.16 9.68 37.39
C ASP A 14 -25.17 8.51 37.52
N TYR A 15 -24.06 8.54 36.78
CA TYR A 15 -22.97 7.59 36.96
C TYR A 15 -21.81 8.26 37.70
N PRO A 16 -21.52 7.87 38.95
CA PRO A 16 -20.26 8.25 39.57
C PRO A 16 -19.14 7.60 38.74
N MET A 17 -18.58 8.36 37.80
CA MET A 17 -17.34 8.00 37.14
C MET A 17 -16.24 8.19 38.17
N GLU A 18 -15.98 7.13 38.95
CA GLU A 18 -14.69 7.04 39.63
C GLU A 18 -13.63 7.06 38.52
N PRO A 19 -12.78 8.09 38.45
CA PRO A 19 -11.73 8.14 37.45
C PRO A 19 -10.89 6.89 37.63
N SER A 20 -10.79 6.05 36.59
CA SER A 20 -10.03 4.82 36.74
C SER A 20 -8.61 5.21 37.14
N PRO A 21 -8.10 4.67 38.26
CA PRO A 21 -6.88 5.19 38.89
C PRO A 21 -5.65 5.03 37.98
N ASP A 22 -5.76 4.20 36.94
CA ASP A 22 -4.73 3.84 35.98
C ASP A 22 -4.85 4.57 34.62
N LEU A 23 -5.84 5.43 34.40
CA LEU A 23 -6.02 6.09 33.10
C LEU A 23 -4.80 6.92 32.71
N PHE A 24 -4.27 7.71 33.64
CA PHE A 24 -3.07 8.51 33.41
C PHE A 24 -1.83 7.64 33.19
N GLU A 25 -1.72 6.54 33.96
CA GLU A 25 -0.62 5.58 33.85
C GLU A 25 -0.63 4.88 32.49
N ARG A 26 -1.79 4.39 32.03
CA ARG A 26 -1.98 3.82 30.69
C ARG A 26 -1.66 4.80 29.56
N VAL A 27 -2.05 6.07 29.71
CA VAL A 27 -1.73 7.09 28.71
C VAL A 27 -0.22 7.34 28.66
N CYS A 28 0.44 7.48 29.81
CA CYS A 28 1.89 7.61 29.88
C CYS A 28 2.61 6.40 29.28
N GLU A 29 2.19 5.18 29.61
CA GLU A 29 2.73 3.93 29.07
C GLU A 29 2.55 3.87 27.54
N SER A 30 1.39 4.29 27.02
CA SER A 30 1.14 4.33 25.58
C SER A 30 2.03 5.34 24.83
N ILE A 31 2.36 6.47 25.47
CA ILE A 31 3.23 7.51 24.91
C ILE A 31 4.69 7.04 24.91
N GLU A 32 5.15 6.42 25.99
CA GLU A 32 6.49 5.83 26.06
C GLU A 32 6.65 4.70 25.04
N ALA A 33 5.66 3.81 24.92
CA ALA A 33 5.65 2.75 23.91
C ALA A 33 5.69 3.30 22.47
N ASP A 34 4.97 4.38 22.16
CA ASP A 34 5.00 5.00 20.83
C ASP A 34 6.35 5.69 20.55
N ARG A 35 6.97 6.29 21.57
CA ARG A 35 8.30 6.91 21.47
C ARG A 35 9.37 5.86 21.18
N ASP A 36 9.32 4.73 21.85
CA ASP A 36 10.26 3.62 21.64
C ASP A 36 10.07 2.95 20.27
N ARG A 37 8.82 2.87 19.78
CA ARG A 37 8.54 2.43 18.40
C ARG A 37 9.14 3.36 17.35
N ARG A 38 9.02 4.68 17.52
CA ARG A 38 9.61 5.63 16.57
C ARG A 38 11.13 5.56 16.56
N GLY A 39 11.74 5.45 17.74
CA GLY A 39 13.19 5.29 17.88
C GLY A 39 13.69 3.99 17.25
N SER A 40 12.99 2.88 17.47
CA SER A 40 13.35 1.60 16.86
C SER A 40 13.19 1.59 15.34
N ILE A 41 12.11 2.15 14.79
CA ILE A 41 11.91 2.24 13.32
C ILE A 41 13.07 3.03 12.68
N LEU A 42 13.45 4.17 13.25
CA LEU A 42 14.59 4.95 12.77
C LEU A 42 15.90 4.15 12.85
N LYS A 43 16.16 3.49 13.99
CA LYS A 43 17.36 2.64 14.16
C LYS A 43 17.41 1.50 13.14
N TRP A 44 16.30 0.81 12.91
CA TRP A 44 16.22 -0.28 11.93
C TRP A 44 16.38 0.23 10.50
N SER A 45 15.80 1.39 10.17
CA SER A 45 15.99 1.99 8.85
C SER A 45 17.45 2.40 8.61
N LEU A 46 18.09 2.99 9.61
CA LEU A 46 19.49 3.43 9.54
C LEU A 46 20.44 2.23 9.50
N ALA A 47 20.16 1.18 10.28
CA ALA A 47 20.89 -0.08 10.20
C ALA A 47 20.77 -0.72 8.80
N GLY A 48 19.57 -0.72 8.21
CA GLY A 48 19.36 -1.19 6.85
C GLY A 48 20.17 -0.42 5.82
N VAL A 49 20.16 0.92 5.87
CA VAL A 49 20.97 1.77 4.99
C VAL A 49 22.46 1.48 5.15
N LEU A 50 22.93 1.34 6.40
CA LEU A 50 24.33 1.08 6.68
C LEU A 50 24.77 -0.30 6.15
N VAL A 51 23.93 -1.32 6.30
CA VAL A 51 24.17 -2.66 5.71
C VAL A 51 24.28 -2.57 4.19
N VAL A 52 23.39 -1.84 3.51
CA VAL A 52 23.46 -1.65 2.05
C VAL A 52 24.75 -0.97 1.63
N ILE A 53 25.18 0.09 2.34
CA ILE A 53 26.43 0.80 2.06
C ILE A 53 27.65 -0.11 2.24
N VAL A 54 27.67 -0.89 3.33
CA VAL A 54 28.76 -1.83 3.62
C VAL A 54 28.83 -2.90 2.54
N ILE A 55 27.70 -3.49 2.15
CA ILE A 55 27.65 -4.50 1.09
C ILE A 55 28.11 -3.90 -0.25
N ALA A 56 27.61 -2.71 -0.61
CA ALA A 56 28.00 -2.04 -1.85
C ALA A 56 29.50 -1.73 -1.88
N THR A 57 30.06 -1.27 -0.75
CA THR A 57 31.49 -0.97 -0.63
C THR A 57 32.32 -2.25 -0.68
N ALA A 58 31.90 -3.32 -0.02
CA ALA A 58 32.55 -4.62 -0.08
C ALA A 58 32.57 -5.16 -1.52
N VAL A 59 31.44 -5.08 -2.23
CA VAL A 59 31.37 -5.46 -3.66
C VAL A 59 32.33 -4.64 -4.51
N LEU A 60 32.33 -3.31 -4.36
CA LEU A 60 33.18 -2.43 -5.17
C LEU A 60 34.68 -2.56 -4.90
N THR A 61 35.05 -2.97 -3.68
CA THR A 61 36.45 -3.07 -3.23
C THR A 61 37.03 -4.47 -3.43
N LEU A 62 36.22 -5.52 -3.22
CA LEU A 62 36.68 -6.91 -3.31
C LEU A 62 36.57 -7.47 -4.74
N THR A 63 35.81 -6.83 -5.64
CA THR A 63 35.70 -7.31 -7.01
C THR A 63 36.97 -6.97 -7.80
N PRO A 64 37.68 -7.97 -8.35
CA PRO A 64 38.89 -7.74 -9.13
C PRO A 64 38.57 -6.90 -10.38
N ARG A 65 39.49 -6.01 -10.74
CA ARG A 65 39.37 -5.15 -11.93
C ARG A 65 40.28 -5.66 -13.03
N VAL A 66 39.75 -5.81 -14.24
CA VAL A 66 40.50 -6.16 -15.45
C VAL A 66 40.36 -4.99 -16.42
N ASN A 67 41.48 -4.42 -16.86
CA ASN A 67 41.52 -3.26 -17.79
C ASN A 67 40.72 -2.03 -17.31
N GLY A 68 40.70 -1.76 -16.00
CA GLY A 68 39.98 -0.63 -15.41
C GLY A 68 38.47 -0.83 -15.25
N ALA A 69 37.90 -1.92 -15.76
CA ALA A 69 36.52 -2.32 -15.53
C ALA A 69 36.43 -3.34 -14.38
N LEU A 70 35.32 -3.32 -13.62
CA LEU A 70 35.04 -4.38 -12.65
C LEU A 70 34.79 -5.69 -13.41
N ALA A 71 35.61 -6.71 -13.13
CA ALA A 71 35.39 -8.06 -13.64
C ALA A 71 34.38 -8.77 -12.74
N MET A 72 33.12 -8.36 -12.87
CA MET A 72 32.00 -8.92 -12.11
C MET A 72 31.13 -9.77 -13.04
N PRO A 73 30.79 -11.01 -12.65
CA PRO A 73 29.74 -11.75 -13.33
C PRO A 73 28.44 -10.92 -13.33
N TRP A 74 27.85 -10.73 -14.51
CA TRP A 74 26.67 -9.89 -14.72
C TRP A 74 25.51 -10.22 -13.76
N TRP A 75 25.34 -11.50 -13.42
CA TRP A 75 24.25 -11.99 -12.58
C TRP A 75 24.31 -11.41 -11.16
N ILE A 76 25.49 -11.04 -10.65
CA ILE A 76 25.60 -10.49 -9.30
C ILE A 76 24.97 -9.10 -9.25
N LEU A 77 25.18 -8.28 -10.28
CA LEU A 77 24.55 -6.97 -10.39
C LEU A 77 23.03 -7.09 -10.57
N GLU A 78 22.60 -8.07 -11.37
CA GLU A 78 21.18 -8.38 -11.57
C GLU A 78 20.49 -8.79 -10.25
N VAL A 79 21.08 -9.72 -9.50
CA VAL A 79 20.55 -10.18 -8.20
C VAL A 79 20.54 -9.04 -7.18
N ALA A 80 21.62 -8.27 -7.09
CA ALA A 80 21.71 -7.15 -6.17
C ALA A 80 20.63 -6.08 -6.48
N THR A 81 20.47 -5.73 -7.75
CA THR A 81 19.46 -4.73 -8.16
C THR A 81 18.04 -5.22 -7.87
N ASN A 82 17.74 -6.49 -8.17
CA ASN A 82 16.43 -7.08 -7.88
C ASN A 82 16.14 -7.14 -6.37
N LEU A 83 17.13 -7.48 -5.53
CA LEU A 83 16.98 -7.45 -4.07
C LEU A 83 16.70 -6.02 -3.56
N VAL A 84 17.36 -5.02 -4.12
CA VAL A 84 17.10 -3.60 -3.79
C VAL A 84 15.68 -3.22 -4.20
N LEU A 85 15.22 -3.60 -5.39
CA LEU A 85 13.85 -3.34 -5.84
C LEU A 85 12.81 -3.99 -4.92
N ILE A 86 13.03 -5.25 -4.52
CA ILE A 86 12.16 -5.96 -3.57
C ILE A 86 12.16 -5.25 -2.21
N ALA A 87 13.33 -4.85 -1.71
CA ALA A 87 13.44 -4.14 -0.44
C ALA A 87 12.69 -2.80 -0.47
N ILE A 88 12.83 -2.03 -1.56
CA ILE A 88 12.07 -0.80 -1.78
C ILE A 88 10.57 -1.10 -1.83
N ALA A 89 10.15 -2.15 -2.55
CA ALA A 89 8.75 -2.53 -2.66
C ALA A 89 8.12 -2.82 -1.28
N LEU A 90 8.81 -3.62 -0.47
CA LEU A 90 8.35 -3.98 0.88
C LEU A 90 8.40 -2.80 1.84
N TRP A 91 9.36 -1.90 1.68
CA TRP A 91 9.50 -0.71 2.51
C TRP A 91 8.43 0.35 2.22
N LEU A 92 8.01 0.48 0.95
CA LEU A 92 7.02 1.47 0.54
C LEU A 92 5.59 1.06 0.92
N GLY A 93 5.30 -0.25 1.03
CA GLY A 93 3.97 -0.75 1.42
C GLY A 93 3.41 -0.12 2.71
N PRO A 94 4.16 -0.12 3.84
CA PRO A 94 3.76 0.58 5.07
C PRO A 94 3.53 2.09 4.90
N PHE A 95 4.31 2.75 4.03
CA PHE A 95 4.17 4.18 3.74
C PHE A 95 2.84 4.45 3.04
N ILE A 96 2.52 3.68 1.99
CA ILE A 96 1.25 3.79 1.26
C ILE A 96 0.05 3.57 2.20
N LYS A 97 0.13 2.57 3.10
CA LYS A 97 -0.92 2.34 4.11
C LYS A 97 -1.10 3.52 5.06
N ARG A 98 -0.02 4.21 5.43
CA ARG A 98 -0.07 5.36 6.34
C ARG A 98 -0.78 6.55 5.70
N PHE A 99 -0.44 6.91 4.46
CA PHE A 99 -1.12 8.01 3.75
C PHE A 99 -2.54 7.63 3.34
N GLY A 100 -2.74 6.39 2.90
CA GLY A 100 -4.07 5.86 2.56
C GLY A 100 -5.04 5.91 3.74
N ARG A 101 -4.56 5.73 4.98
CA ARG A 101 -5.42 5.82 6.17
C ARG A 101 -5.99 7.22 6.40
N ALA A 102 -5.17 8.25 6.23
CA ALA A 102 -5.63 9.64 6.37
C ALA A 102 -6.69 9.97 5.31
N TYR A 103 -6.45 9.56 4.05
CA TYR A 103 -7.39 9.77 2.95
C TYR A 103 -8.69 8.97 3.12
N ALA A 104 -8.60 7.70 3.54
CA ALA A 104 -9.77 6.86 3.75
C ALA A 104 -10.64 7.35 4.91
N ALA A 105 -10.05 7.92 5.97
CA ALA A 105 -10.80 8.51 7.07
C ALA A 105 -11.63 9.72 6.61
N ASP A 106 -11.12 10.51 5.66
CA ASP A 106 -11.82 11.68 5.10
C ASP A 106 -12.96 11.24 4.16
N VAL A 107 -12.66 10.33 3.22
CA VAL A 107 -13.64 9.88 2.20
C VAL A 107 -14.70 8.93 2.77
N PHE A 108 -14.35 8.07 3.73
CA PHE A 108 -15.24 7.06 4.32
C PHE A 108 -15.58 7.34 5.79
N HIS A 109 -15.66 8.61 6.18
CA HIS A 109 -15.95 9.01 7.57
C HIS A 109 -17.23 8.35 8.13
N ASP A 110 -18.25 8.18 7.29
CA ASP A 110 -19.53 7.55 7.69
C ASP A 110 -19.43 6.03 7.93
N ASN A 111 -18.43 5.35 7.35
CA ASN A 111 -18.29 3.90 7.41
C ASN A 111 -16.80 3.48 7.48
N PRO A 112 -16.17 3.55 8.67
CA PRO A 112 -14.73 3.32 8.83
C PRO A 112 -14.29 1.89 8.49
N LEU A 113 -15.19 0.90 8.57
CA LEU A 113 -14.92 -0.48 8.16
C LEU A 113 -14.61 -0.58 6.65
N THR A 114 -15.34 0.18 5.82
CA THR A 114 -15.12 0.24 4.37
C THR A 114 -13.78 0.89 4.05
N GLY A 115 -13.42 1.97 4.76
CA GLY A 115 -12.11 2.61 4.64
C GLY A 115 -10.95 1.66 4.98
N LYS A 116 -11.09 0.84 6.02
CA LYS A 116 -10.07 -0.17 6.37
C LYS A 116 -9.90 -1.23 5.27
N SER A 117 -11.00 -1.77 4.75
CA SER A 117 -10.95 -2.76 3.65
C SER A 117 -10.39 -2.17 2.37
N TYR A 118 -10.73 -0.93 2.04
CA TYR A 118 -10.20 -0.21 0.88
C TYR A 118 -8.67 -0.09 0.90
N ILE A 119 -8.08 0.24 2.06
CA ILE A 119 -6.61 0.34 2.21
C ILE A 119 -5.92 -1.02 2.01
N VAL A 120 -6.53 -2.11 2.48
CA VAL A 120 -5.98 -3.46 2.25
C VAL A 120 -6.09 -3.84 0.77
N LEU A 121 -7.18 -3.44 0.11
CA LEU A 121 -7.42 -3.77 -1.28
C LEU A 121 -6.46 -3.05 -2.24
N THR A 122 -6.12 -1.79 -1.95
CA THR A 122 -5.13 -1.02 -2.72
C THR A 122 -3.70 -1.52 -2.51
N ASP A 123 -3.38 -2.08 -1.34
CA ASP A 123 -2.09 -2.72 -1.06
C ASP A 123 -1.83 -3.91 -1.99
N ILE A 124 -2.87 -4.70 -2.30
CA ILE A 124 -2.76 -5.82 -3.24
C ILE A 124 -2.43 -5.31 -4.65
N VAL A 125 -3.11 -4.26 -5.12
CA VAL A 125 -2.81 -3.63 -6.43
C VAL A 125 -1.35 -3.22 -6.50
N TYR A 126 -0.87 -2.57 -5.45
CA TYR A 126 0.50 -2.10 -5.36
C TYR A 126 1.50 -3.24 -5.53
N TYR A 127 1.38 -4.33 -4.77
CA TYR A 127 2.30 -5.47 -4.89
C TYR A 127 2.21 -6.16 -6.24
N LEU A 128 1.03 -6.25 -6.85
CA LEU A 128 0.87 -6.85 -8.18
C LEU A 128 1.64 -6.07 -9.26
N ILE A 129 1.49 -4.74 -9.28
CA ILE A 129 2.16 -3.88 -10.26
C ILE A 129 3.68 -3.89 -10.02
N PHE A 130 4.12 -3.81 -8.76
CA PHE A 130 5.55 -3.78 -8.43
C PHE A 130 6.23 -5.12 -8.72
N THR A 131 5.56 -6.24 -8.43
CA THR A 131 6.06 -7.59 -8.76
C THR A 131 6.15 -7.76 -10.28
N ALA A 132 5.13 -7.31 -11.03
CA ALA A 132 5.17 -7.32 -12.48
C ALA A 132 6.37 -6.53 -13.03
N TYR A 133 6.60 -5.32 -12.49
CA TYR A 133 7.76 -4.51 -12.87
C TYR A 133 9.09 -5.24 -12.64
N ILE A 134 9.27 -5.87 -11.47
CA ILE A 134 10.47 -6.64 -11.15
C ILE A 134 10.65 -7.79 -12.16
N LEU A 135 9.59 -8.54 -12.47
CA LEU A 135 9.64 -9.63 -13.44
C LEU A 135 10.03 -9.15 -14.84
N PHE A 136 9.56 -7.96 -15.25
CA PHE A 136 9.96 -7.37 -16.54
C PHE A 136 11.40 -6.84 -16.55
N SER A 137 11.97 -6.51 -15.40
CA SER A 137 13.37 -6.07 -15.33
C SER A 137 14.37 -7.22 -15.33
N VAL A 138 13.95 -8.43 -14.95
CA VAL A 138 14.84 -9.60 -14.89
C VAL A 138 15.41 -9.93 -16.28
N ARG A 139 16.73 -9.86 -16.41
CA ARG A 139 17.45 -10.29 -17.61
C ARG A 139 18.01 -11.70 -17.42
N VAL A 140 17.76 -12.57 -18.41
CA VAL A 140 18.33 -13.92 -18.45
C VAL A 140 19.31 -14.00 -19.61
N ALA A 141 20.59 -14.20 -19.31
CA ALA A 141 21.60 -14.44 -20.33
C ALA A 141 21.89 -15.95 -20.44
N PRO A 142 22.14 -16.47 -21.65
CA PRO A 142 22.64 -17.84 -21.82
C PRO A 142 24.03 -17.98 -21.20
N GLN A 143 24.28 -19.10 -20.53
CA GLN A 143 25.57 -19.41 -19.91
C GLN A 143 26.40 -20.33 -20.83
N ASP A 144 27.73 -20.27 -20.74
CA ASP A 144 28.69 -21.00 -21.62
C ASP A 144 28.62 -22.54 -21.55
N GLY A 145 27.60 -23.12 -20.91
CA GLY A 145 27.28 -24.56 -20.93
C GLY A 145 25.88 -24.89 -21.45
N TRP A 146 25.13 -23.90 -21.97
CA TRP A 146 23.79 -24.11 -22.53
C TRP A 146 23.83 -24.55 -24.00
N SER A 147 24.94 -24.29 -24.69
CA SER A 147 25.18 -24.75 -26.06
C SER A 147 25.78 -26.16 -26.06
N ASP A 148 25.16 -27.04 -26.86
CA ASP A 148 25.71 -28.27 -27.46
C ASP A 148 25.23 -29.64 -26.94
N ALA A 149 24.46 -29.73 -25.86
CA ALA A 149 23.92 -31.02 -25.39
C ALA A 149 22.38 -31.10 -25.43
N ARG A 150 21.84 -31.33 -26.63
CA ARG A 150 20.45 -31.75 -26.95
C ARG A 150 19.37 -30.65 -26.94
N PRO A 151 18.87 -30.23 -28.12
CA PRO A 151 17.87 -29.15 -28.27
C PRO A 151 16.45 -29.50 -27.79
N ILE A 152 16.20 -30.70 -27.25
CA ILE A 152 14.85 -31.18 -26.91
C ILE A 152 14.57 -31.12 -25.40
N THR A 153 15.60 -30.99 -24.54
CA THR A 153 15.45 -31.10 -23.08
C THR A 153 15.90 -29.89 -22.28
N ASN A 154 16.55 -28.90 -22.88
CA ASN A 154 17.15 -27.78 -22.15
C ASN A 154 16.31 -26.51 -22.30
N VAL A 155 15.92 -25.93 -21.16
CA VAL A 155 15.21 -24.65 -21.10
C VAL A 155 16.13 -23.54 -21.61
N THR A 156 15.69 -22.77 -22.61
CA THR A 156 16.49 -21.70 -23.21
C THR A 156 16.29 -20.36 -22.50
N ALA A 157 17.24 -19.42 -22.66
CA ALA A 157 17.21 -18.16 -21.93
C ALA A 157 16.04 -17.30 -22.42
N GLY A 158 15.74 -17.43 -23.72
CA GLY A 158 14.54 -16.89 -24.33
C GLY A 158 13.26 -17.47 -23.74
N GLN A 159 13.20 -18.78 -23.47
CA GLN A 159 12.02 -19.40 -22.85
C GLN A 159 11.80 -18.88 -21.42
N ILE A 160 12.84 -18.79 -20.58
CA ILE A 160 12.70 -18.24 -19.22
C ILE A 160 12.25 -16.78 -19.29
N THR A 161 12.90 -15.97 -20.14
CA THR A 161 12.54 -14.56 -20.33
C THR A 161 11.09 -14.41 -20.78
N PHE A 162 10.63 -15.27 -21.69
CA PHE A 162 9.26 -15.27 -22.18
C PHE A 162 8.25 -15.59 -21.05
N GLU A 163 8.50 -16.63 -20.25
CA GLU A 163 7.60 -16.98 -19.15
C GLU A 163 7.60 -15.93 -18.04
N LEU A 164 8.75 -15.33 -17.72
CA LEU A 164 8.83 -14.20 -16.78
C LEU A 164 8.00 -13.02 -17.27
N ALA A 165 8.13 -12.65 -18.55
CA ALA A 165 7.34 -11.59 -19.16
C ALA A 165 5.85 -11.92 -19.17
N ARG A 166 5.47 -13.18 -19.40
CA ARG A 166 4.08 -13.63 -19.37
C ARG A 166 3.47 -13.53 -17.97
N ILE A 167 4.17 -14.01 -16.94
CA ILE A 167 3.74 -13.90 -15.55
C ILE A 167 3.65 -12.43 -15.15
N GLY A 168 4.67 -11.63 -15.48
CA GLY A 168 4.66 -10.18 -15.24
C GLY A 168 3.48 -9.49 -15.92
N GLY A 169 3.17 -9.84 -17.17
CA GLY A 169 2.03 -9.34 -17.91
C GLY A 169 0.69 -9.65 -17.24
N ILE A 170 0.49 -10.89 -16.79
CA ILE A 170 -0.75 -11.28 -16.08
C ILE A 170 -0.89 -10.50 -14.77
N LEU A 171 0.18 -10.41 -13.98
CA LEU A 171 0.16 -9.66 -12.71
C LEU A 171 -0.13 -8.18 -12.95
N LEU A 172 0.44 -7.58 -14.00
CA LEU A 172 0.18 -6.19 -14.37
C LEU A 172 -1.27 -5.97 -14.78
N ILE A 173 -1.82 -6.85 -15.63
CA ILE A 173 -3.21 -6.77 -16.07
C ILE A 173 -4.16 -6.86 -14.86
N ILE A 174 -3.96 -7.84 -13.99
CA ILE A 174 -4.78 -8.00 -12.77
C ILE A 174 -4.64 -6.75 -11.89
N GLY A 175 -3.42 -6.26 -11.67
CA GLY A 175 -3.16 -5.06 -10.87
C GLY A 175 -3.89 -3.83 -11.43
N ILE A 176 -3.79 -3.57 -12.73
CA ILE A 176 -4.44 -2.44 -13.39
C ILE A 176 -5.96 -2.56 -13.34
N LEU A 177 -6.52 -3.71 -13.74
CA LEU A 177 -7.97 -3.92 -13.73
C LEU A 177 -8.54 -3.79 -12.32
N HIS A 178 -7.83 -4.34 -11.33
CA HIS A 178 -8.22 -4.25 -9.92
C HIS A 178 -8.15 -2.80 -9.43
N GLY A 179 -7.05 -2.08 -9.71
CA GLY A 179 -6.90 -0.66 -9.38
C GLY A 179 -7.98 0.21 -10.00
N LEU A 180 -8.32 -0.04 -11.27
CA LEU A 180 -9.39 0.64 -11.97
C LEU A 180 -10.75 0.39 -11.28
N ASN A 181 -11.07 -0.86 -10.95
CA ASN A 181 -12.31 -1.22 -10.27
C ASN A 181 -12.45 -0.51 -8.91
N ILE A 182 -11.35 -0.41 -8.15
CA ILE A 182 -11.32 0.29 -6.87
C ILE A 182 -11.64 1.78 -7.03
N VAL A 183 -11.18 2.43 -8.11
CA VAL A 183 -11.43 3.85 -8.38
C VAL A 183 -12.82 4.09 -8.98
N LEU A 184 -13.29 3.18 -9.84
CA LEU A 184 -14.57 3.33 -10.54
C LEU A 184 -15.78 3.22 -9.60
N MET A 185 -15.78 2.28 -8.66
CA MET A 185 -16.95 2.05 -7.79
C MET A 185 -17.37 3.30 -6.99
N PRO A 186 -16.46 4.02 -6.30
CA PRO A 186 -16.80 5.26 -5.60
C PRO A 186 -17.29 6.38 -6.54
N VAL A 187 -16.69 6.50 -7.72
CA VAL A 187 -17.03 7.55 -8.70
C VAL A 187 -18.44 7.34 -9.24
N LEU A 188 -18.78 6.10 -9.63
CA LEU A 188 -20.12 5.75 -10.10
C LEU A 188 -21.16 5.94 -8.99
N GLY A 189 -20.83 5.56 -7.74
CA GLY A 189 -21.70 5.79 -6.59
C GLY A 189 -22.02 7.28 -6.36
N ARG A 190 -21.00 8.15 -6.46
CA ARG A 190 -21.19 9.61 -6.37
C ARG A 190 -22.05 10.15 -7.51
N LEU A 191 -21.77 9.76 -8.75
CA LEU A 191 -22.52 10.21 -9.94
C LEU A 191 -24.00 9.84 -9.86
N PHE A 192 -24.33 8.61 -9.47
CA PHE A 192 -25.72 8.18 -9.32
C PHE A 192 -26.43 8.84 -8.12
N SER A 193 -25.69 9.17 -7.04
CA SER A 193 -26.25 9.91 -5.90
C SER A 193 -26.62 11.36 -6.23
N LEU A 194 -25.82 12.01 -7.09
CA LEU A 194 -26.06 13.38 -7.54
C LEU A 194 -27.30 13.47 -8.45
N ASN A 195 -27.50 12.48 -9.31
CA ASN A 195 -28.65 12.43 -10.21
C ASN A 195 -29.99 12.21 -9.47
N ARG A 196 -29.96 11.74 -8.21
CA ARG A 196 -31.15 11.47 -7.40
C ARG A 196 -31.69 12.69 -6.64
N ARG A 197 -31.02 13.84 -6.72
CA ARG A 197 -31.40 15.11 -6.06
C ARG A 197 -32.08 16.13 -6.98
N LEU A 198 -32.73 15.70 -8.04
CA LEU A 198 -33.61 16.58 -8.81
C LEU A 198 -34.90 16.80 -8.00
N PRO A 199 -35.20 18.02 -7.53
CA PRO A 199 -36.46 18.31 -6.86
C PRO A 199 -37.59 18.16 -7.87
N THR A 200 -38.61 17.36 -7.56
CA THR A 200 -39.91 17.46 -8.22
C THR A 200 -40.42 18.89 -8.02
N PRO A 201 -40.70 19.67 -9.08
CA PRO A 201 -41.21 21.02 -8.93
C PRO A 201 -42.56 21.00 -8.19
N SER A 202 -42.54 21.52 -6.96
CA SER A 202 -43.67 22.13 -6.25
C SER A 202 -45.05 21.49 -6.45
N GLU A 203 -45.44 20.62 -5.51
CA GLU A 203 -46.82 20.58 -5.03
C GLU A 203 -47.14 21.95 -4.40
N GLY A 204 -47.56 22.87 -5.26
CA GLY A 204 -47.88 24.23 -4.90
C GLY A 204 -49.15 24.67 -5.59
N VAL A 205 -50.29 24.01 -5.34
CA VAL A 205 -51.62 24.59 -5.61
C VAL A 205 -52.62 24.19 -4.51
N SER A 206 -52.79 25.13 -3.57
CA SER A 206 -54.07 25.60 -3.03
C SER A 206 -54.84 24.72 -2.03
N SER A 207 -54.40 24.79 -0.76
CA SER A 207 -55.30 24.85 0.38
C SER A 207 -55.99 26.24 0.43
N ARG A 208 -57.09 26.42 -0.31
CA ARG A 208 -58.06 27.51 -0.10
C ARG A 208 -59.45 27.03 -0.49
N GLN A 209 -60.23 26.58 0.50
CA GLN A 209 -61.64 26.94 0.70
C GLN A 209 -62.27 26.06 1.79
N SER A 210 -62.16 26.53 3.03
CA SER A 210 -63.16 26.28 4.09
C SER A 210 -63.42 27.63 4.73
N SER A 211 -64.57 28.23 4.41
CA SER A 211 -65.37 29.11 5.28
C SER A 211 -66.33 29.95 4.41
N ARG A 212 -67.55 29.45 4.22
CA ARG A 212 -68.81 30.20 4.36
C ARG A 212 -69.99 29.27 4.15
#